data_AF-X1D7L1-F1
#
_entry.id   AF-X1D7L1-F1
#
_cell.length_a   1.000
_cell.length_b   1.000
_cell.length_c   1.000
_cell.angle_alpha   90.00
_cell.angle_beta   90.00
_cell.angle_gamma   90.00
#
_symmetry.space_group_name_H-M   'P 1'
#
loop_
_entity.id
_entity.type
_entity.pdbx_description
1 polymer ?
#
loop_
_entity_poly.entity_id
_entity_poly.type
_entity_poly.pdbx_seq_one_letter_code
_entity_poly.pdbx_strand_id
1 'polypeptide(L)'
;TYNFYKGCEECGRGVDIDDKICPKCGFDFSLHPRVSPKCPYCERELHITDFYIMELDKKGHKIVRGFLGEYRGANQMFHCPFCGKILGFSNARTTS
;
A
#
# COMPACT_ATOMS: atom_id res chain seq x y z
N THR A 1 13.80 -9.37 -7.86
CA THR A 1 13.91 -8.31 -6.84
C THR A 1 12.81 -7.33 -7.17
N TYR A 2 11.70 -7.34 -6.43
CA TYR A 2 10.65 -6.36 -6.65
C TYR A 2 11.04 -5.10 -5.90
N ASN A 3 11.71 -4.19 -6.61
CA ASN A 3 11.95 -2.86 -6.09
C ASN A 3 10.63 -2.10 -6.22
N PHE A 4 10.00 -1.78 -5.08
CA PHE A 4 8.78 -0.98 -5.03
C PHE A 4 9.14 0.48 -5.30
N TYR A 5 9.44 0.79 -6.56
CA TYR A 5 9.70 2.17 -6.95
C TYR A 5 8.38 2.95 -7.01
N LYS A 6 8.32 4.10 -6.33
CA LYS A 6 7.30 5.13 -6.56
C LYS A 6 7.87 6.16 -7.53
N GLY A 7 7.04 6.70 -8.42
CA GLY A 7 7.41 7.91 -9.17
C GLY A 7 7.38 9.12 -8.23
N CYS A 8 8.50 9.84 -8.13
CA CYS A 8 8.52 11.16 -7.50
C CYS A 8 7.53 12.07 -8.23
N GLU A 9 6.68 12.72 -7.47
CA GLU A 9 5.53 13.51 -7.94
C GLU A 9 6.00 14.77 -8.67
N GLU A 10 7.14 15.32 -8.23
CA GLU A 10 7.75 16.52 -8.79
C GLU A 10 8.59 16.24 -10.03
N CYS A 11 9.34 15.14 -10.07
CA CYS A 11 10.38 14.93 -11.09
C CYS A 11 10.26 13.62 -11.89
N GLY A 12 9.25 12.81 -11.60
CA GLY A 12 8.95 11.55 -12.28
C GLY A 12 9.96 10.42 -12.05
N ARG A 13 11.03 10.65 -11.26
CA ARG A 13 12.06 9.63 -11.02
C ARG A 13 11.51 8.51 -10.15
N GLY A 14 11.84 7.26 -10.51
CA GLY A 14 11.67 6.12 -9.61
C GLY A 14 12.52 6.30 -8.36
N VAL A 15 11.85 6.46 -7.22
CA VAL A 15 12.44 6.54 -5.89
C VAL A 15 12.09 5.29 -5.11
N ASP A 16 12.96 4.91 -4.17
CA ASP A 16 12.62 3.82 -3.27
C ASP A 16 11.42 4.21 -2.40
N ILE A 17 10.61 3.24 -1.98
CA ILE A 17 9.44 3.49 -1.14
C ILE A 17 9.82 3.93 0.27
N ASP A 18 11.01 3.54 0.74
CA ASP A 18 11.54 3.92 2.05
C ASP A 18 12.35 5.23 2.00
N ASP A 19 12.65 5.77 0.80
CA ASP A 19 13.27 7.08 0.65
C ASP A 19 12.32 8.17 1.17
N LYS A 20 12.80 8.91 2.16
CA LYS A 20 12.12 10.09 2.73
C LYS A 20 12.30 11.32 1.87
N ILE A 21 13.37 11.40 1.10
CA ILE A 21 13.71 12.55 0.27
C ILE A 21 14.08 12.02 -1.12
N CYS A 22 13.53 12.62 -2.17
CA CYS A 22 13.90 12.26 -3.53
C CYS A 22 15.37 12.64 -3.79
N PRO A 23 16.25 11.69 -4.13
CA PRO A 23 17.67 11.97 -4.35
C PRO A 23 17.94 12.80 -5.62
N LYS A 24 16.93 13.03 -6.48
CA LYS A 24 17.08 13.86 -7.69
C LYS A 24 16.72 15.31 -7.46
N CYS A 25 15.55 15.58 -6.87
CA CYS A 25 15.01 16.94 -6.76
C CYS A 25 14.96 17.46 -5.32
N GLY A 26 15.27 16.63 -4.31
CA GLY A 26 15.20 17.04 -2.91
C GLY A 26 13.78 17.11 -2.34
N PHE A 27 12.76 16.64 -3.08
CA PHE A 27 11.38 16.61 -2.59
C PHE A 27 11.28 15.69 -1.37
N ASP A 28 10.87 16.26 -0.23
CA ASP A 28 10.74 15.54 1.04
C ASP A 28 9.36 14.89 1.16
N PHE A 29 9.32 13.58 0.94
CA PHE A 29 8.15 12.73 1.12
C PHE A 29 7.67 12.65 2.58
N SER A 30 8.48 13.10 3.55
CA SER A 30 8.09 13.19 4.96
C SER A 30 7.22 14.41 5.26
N LEU A 31 7.31 15.47 4.44
CA LEU A 31 6.48 16.67 4.57
C LEU A 31 5.06 16.47 4.01
N HIS A 32 4.92 15.51 3.10
CA HIS A 32 3.66 14.95 2.65
C HIS A 32 3.60 13.48 3.06
N PRO A 33 3.55 13.18 4.37
CA PRO A 33 3.46 11.80 4.84
C PRO A 33 2.26 11.21 4.12
N ARG A 34 2.50 10.17 3.32
CA ARG A 34 1.46 9.48 2.55
C ARG A 34 0.28 9.33 3.49
N VAL A 35 -0.81 10.02 3.19
CA VAL A 35 -1.98 10.04 4.06
C VAL A 35 -2.36 8.57 4.23
N SER A 36 -2.09 8.00 5.41
CA SER A 36 -2.58 6.67 5.75
C SER A 36 -4.08 6.78 5.50
N PRO A 37 -4.65 6.02 4.55
CA PRO A 37 -6.03 6.23 4.18
C PRO A 37 -6.86 6.04 5.45
N LYS A 38 -7.58 7.08 5.86
CA LYS A 38 -8.51 6.94 6.98
C LYS A 38 -9.75 6.21 6.48
N CYS A 39 -10.32 5.37 7.33
CA CYS A 39 -11.64 4.83 7.05
C CYS A 39 -12.66 5.99 6.96
N PRO A 40 -13.40 6.15 5.86
CA PRO A 40 -14.35 7.26 5.70
C PRO A 40 -15.57 7.15 6.63
N TYR A 41 -15.71 6.03 7.34
CA TYR A 41 -16.83 5.77 8.26
C TYR A 41 -16.48 5.92 9.74
N CYS A 42 -15.23 5.66 10.12
CA CYS A 42 -14.81 5.69 11.53
C CYS A 42 -13.52 6.45 11.77
N GLU A 43 -12.96 7.09 10.74
CA GLU A 43 -11.80 7.98 10.74
C GLU A 43 -10.48 7.38 11.24
N ARG A 44 -10.47 6.11 11.62
CA ARG A 44 -9.24 5.39 11.99
C ARG A 44 -8.31 5.29 10.80
N GLU A 45 -7.02 5.48 11.08
CA GLU A 45 -5.96 5.25 10.11
C GLU A 45 -5.95 3.78 9.70
N LEU A 46 -5.83 3.53 8.39
CA LEU A 46 -5.70 2.21 7.82
C LEU A 46 -4.28 2.04 7.29
N HIS A 47 -3.70 0.89 7.59
CA HIS A 47 -2.39 0.49 7.10
C HIS A 47 -2.54 -0.63 6.07
N ILE A 48 -1.58 -0.73 5.15
CA ILE A 48 -1.57 -1.82 4.16
C ILE A 48 -1.54 -3.21 4.83
N THR A 49 -0.92 -3.32 6.01
CA THR A 49 -0.86 -4.52 6.84
C THR A 49 -2.22 -4.93 7.42
N ASP A 50 -3.20 -4.04 7.41
CA ASP A 50 -4.57 -4.37 7.82
C ASP A 50 -5.30 -5.21 6.76
N PHE A 51 -4.80 -5.18 5.51
CA PHE A 51 -5.43 -5.86 4.38
C PHE A 51 -4.57 -6.97 3.79
N TYR A 52 -3.26 -6.95 4.02
CA TYR A 52 -2.33 -7.88 3.39
C TYR A 52 -1.35 -8.49 4.39
N ILE A 53 -1.04 -9.76 4.16
CA ILE A 53 0.07 -10.44 4.81
C ILE A 53 1.36 -10.00 4.12
N MET A 54 2.23 -9.33 4.88
CA MET A 54 3.52 -8.85 4.42
C MET A 54 4.63 -9.73 5.00
N GLU A 55 5.56 -10.18 4.17
CA GLU A 55 6.79 -10.88 4.59
C GLU A 55 8.01 -10.14 4.06
N LEU A 56 9.20 -10.46 4.59
CA LEU A 56 10.47 -10.01 4.03
C LEU A 56 11.05 -11.11 3.12
N ASP A 57 11.50 -10.72 1.93
CA ASP A 57 12.29 -11.61 1.07
C ASP A 57 13.70 -11.82 1.64
N LYS A 58 14.49 -12.70 1.01
CA LYS A 58 15.87 -12.98 1.41
C LYS A 58 16.81 -11.76 1.38
N LYS A 59 16.38 -10.66 0.78
CA LYS A 59 17.12 -9.39 0.66
C LYS A 59 16.56 -8.31 1.60
N GLY A 60 15.55 -8.63 2.41
CA GLY A 60 14.90 -7.68 3.33
C GLY A 60 13.80 -6.83 2.71
N HIS A 61 13.34 -7.11 1.48
CA HIS A 61 12.24 -6.36 0.87
C HIS A 61 10.88 -6.89 1.31
N LYS A 62 9.95 -5.99 1.57
CA LYS A 62 8.56 -6.33 1.88
C LYS A 62 7.85 -6.89 0.65
N ILE A 63 7.30 -8.09 0.76
CA ILE A 63 6.51 -8.76 -0.28
C ILE A 63 5.12 -9.08 0.27
N VAL A 64 4.10 -8.93 -0.59
CA VAL A 64 2.73 -9.36 -0.27
C VAL A 64 2.64 -10.87 -0.50
N ARG A 65 2.20 -11.61 0.52
CA ARG A 65 1.99 -13.07 0.46
C ARG A 65 0.55 -13.47 0.40
N GLY A 66 -0.33 -12.65 0.95
CA GLY A 66 -1.73 -12.98 1.07
C GLY A 66 -2.58 -11.75 1.29
N PHE A 67 -3.87 -11.92 1.08
CA PHE A 67 -4.91 -10.95 1.34
C PHE A 67 -5.71 -11.40 2.56
N LEU A 68 -5.94 -10.49 3.51
CA LEU A 68 -6.66 -10.75 4.76
C LEU A 68 -8.16 -10.46 4.66
N GLY A 69 -8.62 -9.85 3.56
CA GLY A 69 -10.03 -9.56 3.35
C GLY A 69 -10.81 -10.73 2.72
N GLU A 70 -12.01 -10.44 2.24
CA GLU A 70 -12.89 -11.45 1.66
C GLU A 70 -12.82 -11.44 0.13
N TYR A 71 -13.15 -12.56 -0.50
CA TYR A 71 -13.27 -12.65 -1.95
C TYR A 71 -14.73 -12.81 -2.36
N ARG A 72 -15.13 -12.04 -3.38
CA ARG A 72 -16.38 -12.28 -4.11
C ARG A 72 -16.07 -12.57 -5.57
N GLY A 73 -16.07 -13.85 -5.91
CA GLY A 73 -15.58 -14.32 -7.20
C GLY A 73 -14.10 -13.98 -7.36
N ALA A 74 -13.77 -13.26 -8.44
CA ALA A 74 -12.41 -12.80 -8.71
C ALA A 74 -12.01 -11.49 -7.99
N ASN A 75 -12.94 -10.85 -7.27
CA ASN A 75 -12.68 -9.56 -6.64
C ASN A 75 -12.31 -9.70 -5.16
N GLN A 76 -11.27 -8.97 -4.74
CA GLN A 76 -10.94 -8.71 -3.35
C GLN A 76 -11.88 -7.66 -2.77
N MET A 77 -12.42 -7.92 -1.59
CA MET A 77 -13.28 -7.02 -0.84
C MET A 77 -12.56 -6.50 0.39
N PHE A 78 -12.41 -5.19 0.46
CA PHE A 78 -11.74 -4.51 1.56
C PHE A 78 -12.78 -4.11 2.59
N HIS A 79 -12.60 -4.57 3.82
CA HIS A 79 -13.40 -4.17 4.97
C HIS A 79 -12.52 -3.41 5.94
N CYS A 80 -13.05 -2.35 6.54
CA CYS A 80 -12.37 -1.71 7.65
C CYS A 80 -12.25 -2.71 8.81
N PRO A 81 -11.05 -3.03 9.30
CA PRO A 81 -10.86 -4.01 10.40
C PRO A 81 -11.47 -3.52 11.72
N PHE A 82 -11.78 -2.22 11.81
CA PHE A 82 -12.26 -1.59 13.03
C PHE A 82 -13.79 -1.42 13.10
N CYS A 83 -14.44 -1.16 11.97
CA CYS A 83 -15.90 -0.91 11.93
C CYS A 83 -16.66 -1.84 10.98
N GLY A 84 -15.97 -2.75 10.27
CA GLY A 84 -16.57 -3.75 9.39
C GLY A 84 -17.18 -3.20 8.09
N LYS A 85 -17.18 -1.88 7.87
CA LYS A 85 -17.72 -1.29 6.65
C LYS A 85 -16.86 -1.63 5.42
N ILE A 86 -17.52 -1.91 4.31
CA ILE A 86 -16.88 -2.15 3.02
C ILE A 86 -16.26 -0.84 2.53
N LEU A 87 -14.95 -0.87 2.28
CA LEU A 87 -14.17 0.23 1.75
C LEU A 87 -14.10 0.22 0.23
N GLY A 88 -14.24 -0.95 -0.38
CA GLY A 88 -14.26 -1.09 -1.82
C GLY A 88 -13.90 -2.50 -2.30
N PHE A 89 -13.75 -2.60 -3.62
CA PHE A 89 -13.44 -3.83 -4.32
C PHE A 89 -12.22 -3.59 -5.21
N SER A 90 -11.32 -4.56 -5.29
CA SER A 90 -10.27 -4.58 -6.30
C SER A 90 -10.29 -5.90 -7.05
N ASN A 91 -9.92 -5.87 -8.32
CA ASN A 91 -9.82 -7.09 -9.10
C ASN A 91 -8.54 -7.81 -8.65
N ALA A 92 -8.64 -9.05 -8.16
CA ALA A 92 -7.46 -9.84 -7.89
C ALA A 92 -6.84 -10.17 -9.25
N ARG A 93 -5.88 -9.37 -9.73
CA ARG A 93 -5.06 -9.81 -10.87
C ARG A 93 -4.25 -11.01 -10.36
N THR A 94 -4.78 -12.21 -10.56
CA THR A 94 -3.97 -13.41 -10.73
C THR A 94 -2.97 -13.07 -11.82
N THR A 95 -1.72 -12.90 -11.41
CA THR A 95 -0.59 -12.94 -12.34
C THR A 95 -0.58 -14.35 -12.89
N SER A 96 -1.19 -14.53 -14.07
CA SER A 96 -0.95 -15.69 -14.93
C SER A 96 0.43 -15.60 -15.57
#